data_AF-A0A7X3MH03-F1
#
_entry.id   AF-A0A7X3MH03-F1
#
_cell.length_a   1.000
_cell.length_b   1.000
_cell.length_c   1.000
_cell.angle_alpha   90.00
_cell.angle_beta   90.00
_cell.angle_gamma   90.00
#
_symmetry.space_group_name_H-M   'P 1'
#
loop_
_entity.id
_entity.type
_entity.pdbx_description
1 polymer ?
#
loop_
_entity_poly.entity_id
_entity_poly.type
_entity_poly.pdbx_seq_one_letter_code
_entity_poly.pdbx_strand_id
1 'polypeptide(L)' 'MELDEALQAYLIQILNEKFYSTTDLEELIKINQLYQLLGHKTESWLSAIQPKDSKQKN' A
#
# COMPACT_ATOMS: atom_id res chain seq x y z
N MET A 1 12.29 16.81 6.77
CA MET A 1 11.22 17.42 5.97
C MET A 1 9.97 16.69 6.39
N GLU A 2 9.18 17.28 7.28
CA GLU A 2 7.91 16.66 7.70
C GLU A 2 6.88 16.91 6.61
N LEU A 3 6.10 15.90 6.28
CA LEU A 3 4.99 16.04 5.35
C LEU A 3 3.91 16.86 6.07
N ASP A 4 3.50 17.97 5.48
CA ASP A 4 2.40 18.79 6.01
C ASP A 4 1.15 17.92 6.22
N GLU A 5 0.41 18.16 7.30
CA GLU A 5 -0.76 17.34 7.68
C GLU A 5 -1.82 17.29 6.56
N ALA A 6 -2.03 18.40 5.84
CA ALA A 6 -2.97 18.44 4.72
C ALA A 6 -2.44 17.63 3.52
N LEU A 7 -1.14 17.64 3.27
CA LEU A 7 -0.50 16.82 2.25
C LEU A 7 -0.54 15.33 2.61
N GLN A 8 -0.35 14.99 3.89
CA GLN A 8 -0.48 13.62 4.38
C GLN A 8 -1.92 13.11 4.22
N ALA A 9 -2.92 13.91 4.60
CA ALA A 9 -4.32 13.58 4.43
C ALA A 9 -4.69 13.39 2.95
N TYR A 10 -4.20 14.27 2.08
CA TYR A 10 -4.43 14.17 0.63
C TYR A 10 -3.78 12.90 0.05
N LEU A 11 -2.55 12.57 0.47
CA LEU A 11 -1.88 11.34 0.07
C LEU A 11 -2.66 10.09 0.52
N ILE A 12 -3.15 10.05 1.76
CA ILE A 12 -3.98 8.95 2.27
C ILE A 12 -5.25 8.80 1.42
N GLN A 13 -5.89 9.91 1.03
CA GLN A 13 -7.08 9.86 0.17
C GLN A 13 -6.77 9.20 -1.18
N ILE A 14 -5.69 9.62 -1.86
CA ILE A 14 -5.28 9.03 -3.15
C ILE A 14 -4.99 7.53 -3.00
N LEU A 15 -4.31 7.15 -1.92
CA LEU A 15 -4.00 5.75 -1.63
C LEU A 15 -5.27 4.93 -1.41
N ASN A 16 -6.26 5.46 -0.69
CA ASN A 16 -7.55 4.80 -0.47
C ASN A 16 -8.30 4.59 -1.78
N GLU A 17 -8.40 5.63 -2.61
CA GLU A 17 -9.05 5.53 -3.92
C GLU A 17 -8.38 4.43 -4.75
N LYS A 18 -7.05 4.40 -4.77
CA LYS A 18 -6.31 3.38 -5.52
C LYS A 18 -6.53 1.98 -4.93
N PHE A 19 -6.47 1.84 -3.61
CA PHE A 19 -6.66 0.56 -2.90
C PHE A 19 -8.00 -0.10 -3.23
N TYR A 20 -9.08 0.67 -3.31
CA TYR A 20 -10.42 0.14 -3.63
C TYR A 20 -10.68 -0.01 -5.13
N SER A 21 -9.87 0.62 -5.98
CA SER A 21 -9.99 0.53 -7.44
C SER A 21 -9.15 -0.58 -8.07
N THR A 22 -8.01 -0.92 -7.47
CA THR A 22 -7.04 -1.85 -8.06
C THR A 22 -7.34 -3.29 -7.64
N THR A 23 -7.17 -4.21 -8.59
CA THR A 23 -7.19 -5.67 -8.32
C THR A 23 -5.78 -6.27 -8.38
N ASP A 24 -4.75 -5.45 -8.64
CA ASP A 24 -3.36 -5.88 -8.69
C ASP A 24 -2.83 -6.07 -7.26
N LEU A 25 -2.44 -7.30 -6.96
CA LEU A 25 -1.96 -7.68 -5.63
C LEU A 25 -0.64 -7.00 -5.26
N GLU A 26 0.28 -6.77 -6.21
CA GLU A 26 1.52 -6.05 -5.94
C GLU A 26 1.25 -4.59 -5.62
N GLU A 27 0.30 -3.96 -6.31
CA GLU A 27 -0.12 -2.60 -5.98
C GLU A 27 -0.74 -2.51 -4.59
N LEU A 28 -1.63 -3.44 -4.23
CA LEU A 28 -2.23 -3.51 -2.90
C LEU A 28 -1.16 -3.65 -1.80
N ILE A 29 -0.15 -4.50 -2.02
CA ILE A 29 0.98 -4.66 -1.08
C ILE A 29 1.75 -3.33 -0.92
N LYS A 30 2.07 -2.67 -2.04
CA LYS A 30 2.79 -1.37 -2.01
C LYS A 30 1.98 -0.29 -1.29
N ILE A 31 0.67 -0.21 -1.54
CA ILE A 31 -0.21 0.74 -0.85
C ILE A 31 -0.28 0.44 0.66
N ASN A 32 -0.37 -0.84 1.04
CA ASN A 32 -0.38 -1.24 2.45
C ASN A 32 0.95 -0.90 3.16
N GLN A 33 2.08 -1.03 2.49
CA GLN A 33 3.38 -0.58 3.01
C GLN A 33 3.42 0.94 3.21
N LEU A 34 2.84 1.71 2.29
CA LEU A 34 2.74 3.16 2.44
C LEU A 34 1.86 3.55 3.64
N TYR A 35 0.74 2.85 3.87
CA TYR A 35 -0.05 3.07 5.08
C TYR A 35 0.74 2.82 6.37
N GLN A 36 1.57 1.77 6.42
CA GLN A 36 2.43 1.50 7.58
C GLN A 36 3.39 2.65 7.86
N LEU A 37 4.05 3.16 6.81
CA LEU A 37 5.00 4.28 6.92
C LEU A 37 4.31 5.58 7.36
N LEU A 38 3.06 5.78 6.96
CA LEU A 38 2.25 6.95 7.31
C LEU A 38 1.55 6.81 8.67
N GLY A 39 1.70 5.69 9.39
CA GLY A 39 0.99 5.41 10.64
C GLY A 39 -0.53 5.26 10.44
N HIS A 40 -0.97 4.97 9.22
CA HIS A 40 -2.37 4.77 8.86
C HIS A 40 -2.81 3.32 9.12
N LYS A 41 -4.13 3.08 9.12
CA LYS A 41 -4.67 1.73 9.29
C LYS A 41 -4.20 0.84 8.12
N THR A 42 -3.78 -0.37 8.45
CA THR A 42 -3.24 -1.34 7.50
C THR A 42 -4.03 -2.64 7.55
N GLU A 43 -3.97 -3.40 6.47
CA GLU A 43 -4.62 -4.68 6.34
C GLU A 43 -3.58 -5.79 6.60
N SER A 44 -3.67 -6.42 7.77
CA SER A 44 -2.69 -7.41 8.24
C SER A 44 -2.52 -8.60 7.28
N TRP A 45 -3.56 -8.94 6.51
CA TRP A 45 -3.50 -10.03 5.53
C TRP A 45 -2.60 -9.69 4.34
N LEU A 46 -2.47 -8.42 3.94
CA LEU A 46 -1.55 -8.01 2.87
C LEU A 46 -0.09 -8.06 3.30
N SER A 47 0.20 -7.80 4.58
CA SER A 47 1.55 -7.92 5.15
C SER A 47 2.06 -9.37 5.19
N ALA A 48 1.14 -10.34 5.22
CA ALA A 48 1.47 -11.77 5.17
C ALA A 48 1.71 -12.27 3.74
N ILE A 49 1.33 -11.50 2.73
CA ILE A 49 1.58 -11.83 1.33
C ILE A 49 2.97 -11.32 0.97
N GLN A 50 3.95 -12.23 1.00
CA GLN A 50 5.20 -11.98 0.32
C GLN A 50 4.92 -12.12 -1.19
N PRO A 51 5.26 -11.11 -2.01
CA PRO A 51 5.28 -11.31 -3.45
C PRO A 51 6.25 -12.46 -3.70
N LYS A 52 5.72 -13.64 -4.00
CA LYS A 52 6.54 -14.78 -4.38
C LYS A 52 7.28 -14.33 -5.63
N ASP A 53 8.61 -14.35 -5.58
CA ASP A 53 9.45 -14.29 -6.76
C ASP A 53 8.81 -15.17 -7.83
N SER A 54 8.25 -14.54 -8.86
CA SER A 54 7.83 -15.17 -10.10
C SER A 54 9.08 -15.66 -10.85
N LYS A 55 9.88 -16.53 -10.24
CA LYS A 55 10.86 -17.37 -10.93
C LYS A 55 10.21 -18.72 -11.17
N GLN A 56 9.23 -18.70 -12.07
CA GLN A 56 8.75 -19.92 -12.69
C GLN A 56 9.88 -20.39 -13.62
N LYS A 57 10.58 -21.44 -13.14
CA LYS A 57 11.63 -22.16 -13.85
C LYS A 57 11.12 -22.61 -15.22
N ASN A 58 11.94 -22.39 -16.25
CA ASN A 58 12.11 -23.32 -17.37
C ASN A 58 13.60 -23.53 -17.58
#